data_AF-A0A317ISL9-F1
#
_entry.id   AF-A0A317ISL9-F1
#
_cell.length_a   1.000
_cell.length_b   1.000
_cell.length_c   1.000
_cell.angle_alpha   90.00
_cell.angle_beta   90.00
_cell.angle_gamma   90.00
#
_symmetry.space_group_name_H-M   'P 1'
#
loop_
_entity.id
_entity.type
_entity.pdbx_description
1 polymer ?
#
loop_
_entity_poly.entity_id
_entity_poly.type
_entity_poly.pdbx_seq_one_letter_code
_entity_poly.pdbx_strand_id
1 'polypeptide(L)'
;MTRGVTAAGALFPYKLVQSPTLLIMLFEDDIPSHRQVFLDGRSHPKDPNPSWMGHSVGHWEDDTLVIDTVGFNDRSWLDPQGHAHTEKMRITERFRRPDLGHLEIEFTIDDPGAYAKPWTMKRISELDSGDEIGEYVCENNKDPEHMVGK
;
A
#
# COMPACT_ATOMS: atom_id res chain seq x y z
N MET A 1 -9.19 9.66 -15.23
CA MET A 1 -8.55 10.21 -14.02
C MET A 1 -7.26 9.44 -13.84
N THR A 2 -6.12 10.12 -13.81
CA THR A 2 -4.78 9.53 -13.66
C THR A 2 -4.69 8.99 -12.23
N ARG A 3 -4.96 7.69 -12.03
CA ARG A 3 -4.87 7.06 -10.72
C ARG A 3 -3.39 6.89 -10.39
N GLY A 4 -2.92 7.64 -9.40
CA GLY A 4 -1.61 7.42 -8.81
C GLY A 4 -1.56 6.04 -8.16
N VAL A 5 -0.38 5.43 -8.14
CA VAL A 5 -0.14 4.20 -7.37
C VAL A 5 -0.11 4.61 -5.92
N THR A 6 -1.23 4.45 -5.20
CA THR A 6 -1.18 4.46 -3.74
C THR A 6 -0.68 3.10 -3.25
N ALA A 7 0.60 2.80 -3.50
CA ALA A 7 1.28 1.67 -2.86
C ALA A 7 1.19 1.74 -1.33
N ALA A 8 0.98 2.97 -0.82
CA ALA A 8 0.86 3.35 0.58
C ALA A 8 -0.59 3.56 1.08
N GLY A 9 -1.63 3.14 0.36
CA GLY A 9 -2.98 3.32 0.88
C GLY A 9 -4.06 3.07 -0.12
N ALA A 10 -4.60 1.85 -0.12
CA ALA A 10 -5.81 1.54 -0.84
C ALA A 10 -6.90 2.56 -0.50
N LEU A 11 -7.31 3.39 -1.46
CA LEU A 11 -8.41 4.34 -1.29
C LEU A 11 -9.77 3.63 -1.24
N PHE A 12 -9.75 2.34 -1.54
CA PHE A 12 -10.88 1.41 -1.54
C PHE A 12 -10.72 0.40 -0.39
N PRO A 13 -11.79 -0.31 -0.04
CA PRO A 13 -11.73 -1.47 0.84
C PRO A 13 -10.60 -2.43 0.43
N TYR A 14 -9.95 -3.01 1.44
CA TYR A 14 -8.91 -4.00 1.22
C TYR A 14 -8.94 -5.08 2.30
N LYS A 15 -8.55 -6.29 1.91
CA LYS A 15 -8.50 -7.46 2.80
C LYS A 15 -7.07 -7.96 2.95
N LEU A 16 -6.68 -8.20 4.19
CA LEU A 16 -5.38 -8.80 4.52
C LEU A 16 -5.56 -10.30 4.75
N VAL A 17 -4.87 -11.11 3.94
CA VAL A 17 -4.82 -12.58 4.07
C VAL A 17 -3.39 -12.98 4.33
N GLN A 18 -3.11 -13.45 5.55
CA GLN A 18 -1.76 -13.77 6.00
C GLN A 18 -1.56 -15.27 6.20
N SER A 19 -0.45 -15.78 5.68
CA SER A 19 0.19 -17.03 6.09
C SER A 19 1.51 -16.72 6.83
N PRO A 20 2.19 -17.71 7.42
CA PRO A 20 3.47 -17.47 8.08
C PRO A 20 4.55 -16.85 7.18
N THR A 21 4.46 -17.01 5.85
CA THR A 21 5.50 -16.62 4.90
C THR A 21 5.04 -15.58 3.87
N LEU A 22 3.75 -15.25 3.85
CA LEU A 22 3.17 -14.38 2.82
C LEU A 22 1.98 -13.61 3.38
N LEU A 23 1.98 -12.30 3.18
CA LEU A 23 0.79 -11.48 3.33
C LEU A 23 0.30 -11.07 1.94
N ILE A 24 -0.97 -11.32 1.66
CA ILE A 24 -1.67 -10.82 0.48
C ILE A 24 -2.60 -9.70 0.93
N MET A 25 -2.47 -8.54 0.30
CA MET A 25 -3.43 -7.45 0.40
C MET A 25 -4.26 -7.48 -0.88
N LEU A 26 -5.54 -7.82 -0.74
CA LEU A 26 -6.52 -7.78 -1.82
C LEU A 26 -7.16 -6.40 -1.82
N PHE A 27 -7.26 -5.79 -2.99
CA PHE A 27 -7.94 -4.51 -3.16
C PHE A 27 -9.28 -4.77 -3.82
N GLU A 28 -10.29 -4.00 -3.44
CA GLU A 28 -11.53 -3.99 -4.22
C GLU A 28 -11.28 -3.44 -5.63
N ASP A 29 -10.45 -2.41 -5.79
CA ASP A 29 -10.07 -1.89 -7.12
C ASP A 29 -9.34 -2.94 -7.96
N ASP A 30 -9.73 -3.08 -9.22
CA ASP A 30 -9.23 -4.12 -10.13
C ASP A 30 -7.79 -3.88 -10.59
N ILE A 31 -7.24 -2.68 -10.39
CA ILE A 31 -5.96 -2.27 -10.99
C ILE A 31 -5.06 -1.54 -9.98
N PRO A 32 -4.05 -2.23 -9.41
CA PRO A 32 -3.84 -3.68 -9.40
C PRO A 32 -4.75 -4.36 -8.36
N SER A 33 -5.21 -5.57 -8.66
CA SER A 33 -6.14 -6.31 -7.77
C SER A 33 -5.53 -6.79 -6.44
N HIS A 34 -4.21 -6.90 -6.36
CA HIS A 34 -3.55 -7.34 -5.12
C HIS A 34 -2.10 -6.88 -5.01
N ARG A 35 -1.58 -6.92 -3.78
CA ARG A 35 -0.18 -6.76 -3.42
C ARG A 35 0.28 -7.96 -2.61
N GLN A 36 1.53 -8.36 -2.84
CA GLN A 36 2.18 -9.45 -2.10
C GLN A 36 3.30 -8.87 -1.23
N VAL A 37 3.37 -9.34 0.01
CA VAL A 37 4.44 -8.99 0.96
C VAL A 37 5.05 -10.29 1.47
N PHE A 38 6.32 -10.53 1.13
CA PHE A 38 7.03 -11.75 1.52
C PHE A 38 7.50 -11.64 2.97
N LEU A 39 7.09 -12.59 3.81
CA LEU A 39 7.40 -12.65 5.25
C LEU A 39 8.39 -13.78 5.59
N ASP A 40 8.99 -14.40 4.58
CA ASP A 40 9.88 -15.56 4.73
C ASP A 40 11.35 -15.19 5.00
N GLY A 41 11.63 -13.92 5.31
CA GLY A 41 12.96 -13.43 5.63
C GLY A 41 13.88 -13.24 4.42
N ARG A 42 13.36 -13.33 3.19
CA ARG A 42 14.15 -13.01 1.98
C ARG A 42 14.52 -11.53 1.92
N SER A 43 15.65 -11.23 1.29
CA SER A 43 15.99 -9.86 0.90
C SER A 43 15.31 -9.46 -0.41
N HIS A 44 15.33 -8.17 -0.74
CA HIS A 44 14.98 -7.72 -2.09
C HIS A 44 15.90 -8.35 -3.16
N PRO A 45 15.40 -8.53 -4.38
CA PRO A 45 16.25 -8.79 -5.55
C PRO A 45 17.30 -7.69 -5.70
N LYS A 46 18.51 -8.04 -6.15
CA LYS A 46 19.58 -7.05 -6.37
C LYS A 46 19.27 -6.06 -7.50
N ASP A 47 18.51 -6.51 -8.48
CA ASP A 47 18.10 -5.74 -9.66
C ASP A 47 16.63 -6.12 -9.98
N PRO A 48 15.66 -5.56 -9.25
CA PRO A 48 14.25 -5.87 -9.46
C PRO A 48 13.78 -5.23 -10.77
N ASN A 49 13.05 -5.98 -11.60
CA ASN A 49 12.35 -5.40 -12.74
C ASN A 49 11.32 -4.37 -12.23
N PRO A 50 11.37 -3.09 -12.69
CA PRO A 50 10.44 -2.07 -12.24
C PRO A 50 8.98 -2.48 -12.45
N SER A 51 8.18 -2.37 -11.40
CA SER A 51 6.76 -2.77 -11.41
C SER A 51 5.88 -1.70 -10.75
N TRP A 52 4.56 -1.77 -10.98
CA TRP A 52 3.64 -0.77 -10.43
C TRP A 52 3.57 -0.83 -8.90
N MET A 53 3.70 -2.01 -8.29
CA MET A 53 3.58 -2.21 -6.84
C MET A 53 4.93 -2.47 -6.15
N GLY A 54 6.03 -2.46 -6.90
CA GLY A 54 7.34 -2.82 -6.40
C GLY A 54 7.43 -4.28 -5.93
N HIS A 55 8.49 -4.57 -5.17
CA HIS A 55 8.72 -5.83 -4.48
C HIS A 55 8.73 -5.56 -2.97
N SER A 56 7.79 -6.15 -2.23
CA SER A 56 7.67 -5.94 -0.79
C SER A 56 8.21 -7.13 0.02
N VAL A 57 9.00 -6.83 1.04
CA VAL A 57 9.40 -7.80 2.09
C VAL A 57 8.99 -7.24 3.44
N GLY A 58 8.69 -8.10 4.40
CA GLY A 58 8.32 -7.65 5.73
C GLY A 58 8.84 -8.53 6.85
N HIS A 59 8.93 -7.93 8.03
CA HIS A 59 9.30 -8.58 9.27
C HIS A 59 8.52 -7.98 10.44
N TRP A 60 8.35 -8.76 11.50
CA TRP A 60 7.70 -8.30 12.72
C TRP A 60 8.71 -7.68 13.67
N GLU A 61 8.37 -6.50 14.19
CA GLU A 61 8.99 -5.85 15.33
C GLU A 61 7.93 -5.77 16.43
N ASP A 62 7.99 -6.70 17.40
CA ASP A 62 6.97 -6.88 18.43
C ASP A 62 5.56 -7.07 17.83
N ASP A 63 4.68 -6.07 18.01
CA ASP A 63 3.29 -6.04 17.53
C ASP A 63 3.13 -5.27 16.20
N THR A 64 4.24 -4.85 15.59
CA THR A 64 4.25 -4.02 14.38
C THR A 64 4.86 -4.79 13.22
N LEU A 65 4.12 -4.92 12.12
CA LEU A 65 4.65 -5.44 10.86
C LEU A 65 5.33 -4.31 10.11
N VAL A 66 6.64 -4.43 9.89
CA VAL A 66 7.41 -3.49 9.09
C VAL A 66 7.55 -4.05 7.68
N ILE A 67 7.27 -3.23 6.68
CA ILE A 67 7.29 -3.61 5.27
C ILE A 67 8.24 -2.65 4.53
N ASP A 68 9.25 -3.19 3.85
CA ASP A 68 10.10 -2.42 2.92
C ASP A 68 9.69 -2.77 1.49
N THR A 69 9.53 -1.75 0.65
CA THR A 69 9.18 -1.91 -0.76
C THR A 69 10.08 -1.05 -1.64
N VAL A 70 10.62 -1.67 -2.70
CA VAL A 70 11.48 -1.05 -3.71
C VAL A 70 11.13 -1.57 -5.10
N GLY A 71 11.76 -1.02 -6.14
CA GLY A 71 11.59 -1.51 -7.52
C GLY A 71 10.29 -1.06 -8.17
N PHE A 72 9.84 0.14 -7.83
CA PHE A 72 8.73 0.80 -8.51
C PHE A 72 9.14 1.23 -9.91
N ASN A 73 8.21 1.25 -10.86
CA ASN A 73 8.38 1.99 -12.11
C ASN A 73 7.97 3.47 -11.92
N ASP A 74 8.37 4.35 -12.82
CA ASP A 74 8.11 5.81 -12.76
C ASP A 74 6.92 6.26 -13.65
N ARG A 75 6.03 5.32 -14.02
CA ARG A 75 4.98 5.56 -15.02
C ARG A 75 3.65 5.99 -14.42
N SER A 76 3.62 6.27 -13.12
CA SER A 76 2.45 6.72 -12.37
C SER A 76 2.77 7.95 -11.53
N TRP A 77 1.73 8.57 -10.99
CA TRP A 77 1.87 9.49 -9.87
C TRP A 77 1.94 8.72 -8.55
N LEU A 78 2.55 9.33 -7.55
CA LEU A 78 2.60 8.79 -6.20
C LEU A 78 1.22 8.81 -5.53
N ASP A 79 0.43 9.83 -5.84
CA ASP A 79 -0.89 10.03 -5.26
C ASP A 79 -1.82 10.81 -6.22
N PRO A 80 -3.13 10.95 -5.87
CA PRO A 80 -4.08 11.66 -6.71
C PRO A 80 -3.81 13.16 -6.91
N GLN A 81 -2.93 13.77 -6.12
CA GLN A 81 -2.54 15.18 -6.27
C GLN A 81 -1.45 15.36 -7.35
N GLY A 82 -0.94 14.27 -7.92
CA GLY A 82 0.03 14.32 -9.01
C GLY A 82 1.46 14.52 -8.54
N HIS A 83 1.78 14.14 -7.30
CA HIS A 83 3.16 14.13 -6.86
C HIS A 83 3.97 13.08 -7.63
N ALA A 84 5.16 13.46 -8.10
CA ALA A 84 6.04 12.60 -8.87
C ALA A 84 6.81 11.61 -7.96
N HIS A 85 7.15 10.46 -8.51
CA HIS A 85 8.13 9.53 -7.95
C HIS A 85 8.98 8.95 -9.07
N THR A 86 10.07 8.28 -8.69
CA THR A 86 11.06 7.70 -9.59
C THR A 86 11.32 6.25 -9.22
N GLU A 87 12.04 5.52 -10.09
CA GLU A 87 12.47 4.14 -9.79
C GLU A 87 13.42 4.03 -8.58
N LYS A 88 13.89 5.16 -8.03
CA LYS A 88 14.68 5.22 -6.78
C LYS A 88 13.81 5.23 -5.53
N MET A 89 12.49 5.25 -5.67
CA MET A 89 11.57 5.27 -4.53
C MET A 89 11.71 4.00 -3.69
N ARG A 90 11.79 4.19 -2.38
CA ARG A 90 11.59 3.19 -1.34
C ARG A 90 10.43 3.65 -0.46
N ILE A 91 9.56 2.70 -0.13
CA ILE A 91 8.50 2.91 0.86
C ILE A 91 8.76 1.96 2.02
N THR A 92 8.87 2.52 3.23
CA THR A 92 8.87 1.76 4.48
C THR A 92 7.55 1.99 5.20
N GLU A 93 6.86 0.91 5.53
CA GLU A 93 5.53 0.97 6.15
C GLU A 93 5.55 0.25 7.49
N ARG A 94 4.83 0.78 8.47
CA ARG A 94 4.67 0.19 9.79
C ARG A 94 3.20 -0.02 10.08
N PHE A 95 2.78 -1.28 10.04
CA PHE A 95 1.40 -1.72 10.27
C PHE A 95 1.25 -2.13 11.73
N ARG A 96 0.36 -1.46 12.46
CA ARG A 96 0.06 -1.74 13.86
C ARG A 96 -1.45 -1.87 14.04
N ARG A 97 -1.90 -2.95 14.67
CA ARG A 97 -3.32 -3.17 14.98
C ARG A 97 -3.54 -3.06 16.50
N PRO A 98 -3.76 -1.85 17.04
CA PRO A 98 -3.89 -1.65 18.48
C PRO A 98 -5.13 -2.32 19.08
N ASP A 99 -6.19 -2.48 18.28
CA ASP A 99 -7.42 -3.15 18.67
C ASP A 99 -8.08 -3.83 17.46
N LEU A 100 -9.23 -4.49 17.67
CA LEU A 100 -9.90 -5.22 16.60
C LEU A 100 -10.39 -4.29 15.48
N GLY A 101 -10.79 -3.07 15.79
CA GLY A 101 -11.44 -2.12 14.88
C GLY A 101 -10.48 -1.27 14.08
N HIS A 102 -9.22 -1.09 14.49
CA HIS A 102 -8.32 -0.13 13.88
C HIS A 102 -7.00 -0.76 13.41
N LEU A 103 -6.61 -0.44 12.17
CA LEU A 103 -5.29 -0.70 11.63
C LEU A 103 -4.59 0.64 11.38
N GLU A 104 -3.60 0.95 12.20
CA GLU A 104 -2.72 2.09 12.04
C GLU A 104 -1.60 1.74 11.06
N ILE A 105 -1.35 2.63 10.10
CA ILE A 105 -0.27 2.47 9.14
C ILE A 105 0.50 3.78 9.03
N GLU A 106 1.79 3.72 9.32
CA GLU A 106 2.74 4.79 9.06
C GLU A 106 3.52 4.48 7.79
N PHE A 107 3.60 5.42 6.86
CA PHE A 107 4.31 5.29 5.59
C PHE A 107 5.41 6.32 5.56
N THR A 108 6.65 5.87 5.36
CA THR A 108 7.79 6.73 5.07
C THR A 108 8.18 6.53 3.61
N ILE A 109 8.17 7.64 2.87
CA ILE A 109 8.52 7.68 1.45
C ILE A 109 9.90 8.32 1.34
N ASP A 110 10.84 7.58 0.76
CA ASP A 110 12.21 8.02 0.45
C ASP A 110 12.43 7.90 -1.06
N ASP A 111 12.48 9.04 -1.74
CA ASP A 111 12.81 9.10 -3.16
C ASP A 111 13.72 10.31 -3.42
N PRO A 112 15.05 10.11 -3.44
CA PRO A 112 16.00 11.20 -3.68
C PRO A 112 15.97 11.73 -5.11
N GLY A 113 15.25 11.08 -6.03
CA GLY A 113 15.01 11.58 -7.39
C GLY A 113 13.89 12.62 -7.46
N ALA A 114 12.93 12.58 -6.53
CA ALA A 114 11.77 13.48 -6.51
C ALA A 114 11.75 14.43 -5.31
N TYR A 115 12.32 14.05 -4.16
CA TYR A 115 12.20 14.79 -2.90
C TYR A 115 13.56 15.09 -2.27
N ALA A 116 13.64 16.22 -1.56
CA ALA A 116 14.87 16.66 -0.89
C ALA A 116 15.21 15.85 0.37
N LYS A 117 14.20 15.22 0.99
CA LYS A 117 14.34 14.37 2.18
C LYS A 117 13.14 13.41 2.27
N PRO A 118 13.30 12.27 2.97
CA PRO A 118 12.18 11.41 3.29
C PRO A 118 11.09 12.16 4.05
N TRP A 119 9.85 11.73 3.86
CA TRP A 119 8.70 12.26 4.59
C TRP A 119 7.75 11.13 5.00
N THR A 120 6.97 11.39 6.04
CA THR A 120 6.11 10.39 6.67
C THR A 120 4.66 10.85 6.70
N MET A 121 3.74 9.93 6.46
CA MET A 121 2.29 10.11 6.64
C MET A 121 1.70 8.96 7.46
N LYS A 122 0.57 9.22 8.10
CA LYS A 122 -0.15 8.22 8.91
C LYS A 122 -1.56 8.06 8.38
N ARG A 123 -2.05 6.83 8.44
CA ARG A 123 -3.43 6.47 8.13
C ARG A 123 -3.95 5.53 9.20
N ILE A 124 -5.22 5.68 9.54
CA ILE A 124 -5.97 4.70 10.32
C ILE A 124 -7.03 4.13 9.38
N SER A 125 -7.09 2.82 9.29
CA SER A 125 -8.14 2.11 8.55
C SER A 125 -9.05 1.41 9.55
N GLU A 126 -10.34 1.56 9.36
CA GLU A 126 -11.37 0.99 10.23
C GLU A 126 -11.80 -0.38 9.68
N LEU A 127 -12.05 -1.33 10.58
CA LEU A 127 -12.56 -2.64 10.22
C LEU A 127 -14.02 -2.53 9.81
N ASP A 128 -14.31 -2.81 8.56
CA ASP A 128 -15.66 -3.18 8.16
C ASP A 128 -15.89 -4.66 8.48
N SER A 129 -16.79 -4.93 9.42
CA SER A 129 -17.12 -6.30 9.85
C SER A 129 -18.39 -6.84 9.20
N GLY A 130 -19.12 -6.00 8.45
CA GLY A 130 -20.37 -6.35 7.78
C GLY A 130 -20.21 -6.61 6.29
N ASP A 131 -19.08 -6.23 5.71
CA ASP A 131 -18.83 -6.30 4.27
C ASP A 131 -17.67 -7.22 3.89
N GLU A 132 -17.64 -7.62 2.62
CA GLU A 132 -16.59 -8.41 2.01
C GLU A 132 -16.08 -7.70 0.75
N ILE A 133 -14.83 -7.94 0.36
CA ILE A 133 -14.28 -7.35 -0.87
C ILE A 133 -15.09 -7.83 -2.07
N GLY A 134 -15.76 -6.89 -2.74
CA GLY A 134 -16.60 -7.13 -3.91
C GLY A 134 -15.84 -7.01 -5.23
N GLU A 135 -16.58 -7.17 -6.33
CA GLU A 135 -16.08 -6.84 -7.67
C GLU A 135 -16.15 -5.33 -7.90
N TYR A 136 -15.06 -4.74 -8.41
CA TYR A 136 -15.08 -3.34 -8.79
C TYR A 136 -15.76 -3.15 -10.15
N VAL A 137 -16.98 -2.62 -10.12
CA VAL A 137 -17.73 -2.27 -11.33
C VAL A 137 -17.80 -0.75 -11.49
N CYS A 138 -17.15 -0.23 -12.54
CA CYS A 138 -17.10 1.21 -12.88
C CYS A 138 -18.46 1.88 -13.23
N GLU A 139 -19.58 1.22 -12.96
CA GLU A 139 -20.96 1.70 -13.20
C GLU A 139 -21.78 1.83 -11.91
N ASN A 140 -21.42 1.12 -10.84
CA ASN A 140 -22.20 1.03 -9.59
C ASN A 140 -21.32 1.14 -8.35
N ASN A 141 -20.24 1.93 -8.44
CA ASN A 141 -19.34 2.12 -7.33
C ASN A 141 -20.01 3.05 -6.30
N LYS A 142 -20.32 2.53 -5.11
CA LYS A 142 -21.01 3.25 -4.02
C LYS A 142 -20.05 4.00 -3.08
N ASP A 143 -18.78 3.60 -3.07
CA ASP A 143 -17.73 4.22 -2.26
C ASP A 143 -17.40 5.68 -2.55
N PRO A 144 -17.62 6.25 -3.76
CA PRO A 144 -17.42 7.67 -3.99
C PRO A 144 -18.22 8.56 -3.02
N GLU A 145 -19.38 8.10 -2.55
CA GLU A 145 -20.23 8.85 -1.60
C GLU A 145 -19.62 8.90 -0.18
N HIS A 146 -18.76 7.95 0.18
CA HIS A 146 -18.10 7.86 1.49
C HIS A 146 -16.69 8.50 1.50
N MET A 147 -16.14 8.87 0.34
CA MET A 147 -14.86 9.60 0.21
C MET A 147 -15.01 11.11 0.47
N VAL A 148 -15.57 11.51 1.63
CA VAL A 148 -15.66 12.91 2.06
C VAL A 148 -14.37 13.32 2.78
N GLY A 149 -13.44 13.92 2.03
CA GLY A 149 -12.30 14.64 2.61
C GLY A 149 -12.77 15.93 3.29
N LYS A 150 -12.33 16.16 4.54
CA LYS A 150 -12.29 17.49 5.15
C LYS A 150 -10.96 18.15 4.87
#